data_AF-A0A832HC39-F1
#
_entry.id   AF-A0A832HC39-F1
#
_cell.length_a   1.000
_cell.length_b   1.000
_cell.length_c   1.000
_cell.angle_alpha   90.00
_cell.angle_beta   90.00
_cell.angle_gamma   90.00
#
_symmetry.space_group_name_H-M   'P 1'
#
loop_
_entity.id
_entity.type
_entity.pdbx_description
1 polymer ?
#
loop_
_entity_poly.entity_id
_entity_poly.type
_entity_poly.pdbx_seq_one_letter_code
_entity_poly.pdbx_strand_id
1 'polypeptide(L)'
;MQMRVIIAAVMLAAATPMLVQAQMTAPAATAPRPDIHGEFLEMRDVLKIEGEQFAKFEAAVKARNKVVDGFDASEKAKKMAELREARAAAKKANDEAKMKELDAQLEPLHKESWAIRVAQRATVFATLTPAQQQQWVAYILNQKVTKGTTKWGMDEAQLAKAKTLCDAEAAKVFKADLLQTDPYLVSLDEVVKNVRTTVRGTILTDEQRKVLDERDAARVAATKPATKPATQPK
;
A
#
# COMPACT_ATOMS: atom_id res chain seq x y z
N MET A 1 -60.11 -64.72 -29.46
CA MET A 1 -61.22 -64.87 -28.49
C MET A 1 -60.63 -64.78 -27.09
N GLN A 2 -61.35 -64.15 -26.16
CA GLN A 2 -61.01 -63.85 -24.76
C GLN A 2 -60.21 -62.58 -24.47
N MET A 3 -60.99 -61.50 -24.29
CA MET A 3 -60.75 -60.38 -23.39
C MET A 3 -60.39 -60.87 -21.99
N ARG A 4 -59.39 -60.23 -21.36
CA ARG A 4 -59.41 -60.02 -19.90
C ARG A 4 -58.96 -58.60 -19.59
N VAL A 5 -59.93 -57.87 -19.02
CA VAL A 5 -59.84 -56.55 -18.41
C VAL A 5 -59.15 -56.71 -17.04
N ILE A 6 -58.15 -55.88 -16.75
CA ILE A 6 -57.62 -55.70 -15.39
C ILE A 6 -57.75 -54.22 -15.03
N ILE A 7 -58.47 -53.98 -13.94
CA ILE A 7 -58.80 -52.70 -13.31
C ILE A 7 -57.87 -52.48 -12.11
N ALA A 8 -57.54 -51.20 -11.86
CA ALA A 8 -57.00 -50.60 -10.63
C ALA A 8 -55.51 -50.91 -10.32
N ALA A 9 -54.72 -50.01 -9.73
CA ALA A 9 -55.07 -48.89 -8.85
C ALA A 9 -54.14 -47.69 -9.07
N VAL A 10 -54.72 -46.49 -9.15
CA VAL A 10 -54.01 -45.22 -9.05
C VAL A 10 -53.76 -44.97 -7.56
N MET A 11 -52.51 -45.11 -7.10
CA MET A 11 -52.10 -44.63 -5.78
C MET A 11 -51.88 -43.11 -5.86
N LEU A 12 -52.81 -42.37 -5.26
CA LEU A 12 -52.71 -40.94 -5.05
C LEU A 12 -51.77 -40.70 -3.86
N ALA A 13 -50.52 -40.35 -4.13
CA ALA A 13 -49.58 -39.90 -3.11
C ALA A 13 -49.94 -38.46 -2.70
N ALA A 14 -50.47 -38.30 -1.48
CA ALA A 14 -50.66 -36.99 -0.88
C ALA A 14 -49.29 -36.36 -0.57
N ALA A 15 -48.91 -35.32 -1.32
CA ALA A 15 -47.75 -34.51 -1.02
C ALA A 15 -48.06 -33.63 0.20
N THR A 16 -47.55 -34.01 1.37
CA THR A 16 -47.47 -33.12 2.54
C THR A 16 -46.52 -31.96 2.22
N PRO A 17 -46.96 -30.70 2.31
CA PRO A 17 -46.04 -29.58 2.26
C PRO A 17 -45.19 -29.58 3.53
N MET A 18 -43.90 -29.89 3.40
CA MET A 18 -42.93 -29.57 4.45
C MET A 18 -42.86 -28.05 4.56
N LEU A 19 -43.41 -27.52 5.66
CA LEU A 19 -43.15 -26.18 6.14
C LEU A 19 -41.65 -26.06 6.40
N VAL A 20 -40.92 -25.51 5.43
CA VAL A 20 -39.56 -25.00 5.63
C VAL A 20 -39.71 -23.77 6.52
N GLN A 21 -39.58 -23.96 7.83
CA GLN A 21 -39.30 -22.86 8.74
C GLN A 21 -37.93 -22.31 8.37
N ALA A 22 -37.93 -21.21 7.62
CA ALA A 22 -36.77 -20.34 7.48
C ALA A 22 -36.40 -19.84 8.89
N GLN A 23 -35.49 -20.55 9.55
CA GLN A 23 -34.80 -20.02 10.71
C GLN A 23 -34.00 -18.83 10.20
N MET A 24 -34.58 -17.64 10.37
CA MET A 24 -33.84 -16.39 10.26
C MET A 24 -32.80 -16.41 11.38
N THR A 25 -31.61 -16.91 11.05
CA THR A 25 -30.43 -16.74 11.89
C THR A 25 -30.24 -15.24 12.04
N ALA A 26 -30.31 -14.77 13.30
CA ALA A 26 -29.99 -13.39 13.62
C ALA A 26 -28.63 -13.05 13.00
N PRO A 27 -28.46 -11.84 12.42
CA PRO A 27 -27.18 -11.43 11.86
C PRO A 27 -26.11 -11.63 12.94
N ALA A 28 -25.11 -12.44 12.63
CA ALA A 28 -24.00 -12.71 13.54
C ALA A 28 -23.47 -11.36 14.04
N ALA A 29 -23.41 -11.20 15.37
CA ALA A 29 -22.84 -10.02 16.00
C ALA A 29 -21.47 -9.78 15.36
N THR A 30 -21.32 -8.62 14.71
CA THR A 30 -20.09 -8.28 14.02
C THR A 30 -19.00 -8.23 15.08
N ALA A 31 -18.00 -9.10 14.97
CA ALA A 31 -16.89 -9.11 15.92
C ALA A 31 -16.32 -7.70 16.05
N PRO A 32 -15.99 -7.24 17.27
CA PRO A 32 -15.43 -5.91 17.48
C PRO A 32 -14.22 -5.72 16.56
N ARG A 33 -14.18 -4.56 15.86
CA ARG A 33 -13.06 -4.24 14.99
C ARG A 33 -11.79 -4.16 15.85
N PRO A 34 -10.66 -4.74 15.39
CA PRO A 34 -9.45 -4.70 16.17
C PRO A 34 -8.88 -3.28 16.25
N ASP A 35 -8.17 -3.01 17.34
CA ASP A 35 -7.52 -1.74 17.66
C ASP A 35 -6.19 -1.58 16.92
N ILE A 36 -6.24 -1.76 15.59
CA ILE A 36 -5.14 -1.51 14.65
C ILE A 36 -5.69 -0.75 13.44
N HIS A 37 -4.90 0.20 12.94
CA HIS A 37 -5.32 1.12 11.89
C HIS A 37 -4.22 1.34 10.85
N GLY A 38 -4.60 1.95 9.72
CA GLY A 38 -3.67 2.31 8.65
C GLY A 38 -2.96 1.09 8.03
N GLU A 39 -1.67 1.23 7.76
CA GLU A 39 -0.88 0.20 7.07
C GLU A 39 -0.81 -1.14 7.80
N PHE A 40 -0.93 -1.16 9.13
CA PHE A 40 -0.88 -2.42 9.89
C PHE A 40 -2.19 -3.20 9.82
N LEU A 41 -3.32 -2.51 9.67
CA LEU A 41 -4.60 -3.15 9.37
C LEU A 41 -4.58 -3.76 7.97
N GLU A 42 -4.10 -3.00 6.99
CA GLU A 42 -3.90 -3.49 5.62
C GLU A 42 -2.95 -4.69 5.58
N MET A 43 -1.86 -4.66 6.35
CA MET A 43 -0.93 -5.78 6.48
C MET A 43 -1.60 -7.02 7.07
N ARG A 44 -2.43 -6.86 8.11
CA ARG A 44 -3.20 -7.99 8.67
C ARG A 44 -4.06 -8.64 7.59
N ASP A 45 -4.79 -7.83 6.82
CA ASP A 45 -5.74 -8.31 5.82
C ASP A 45 -5.04 -8.97 4.63
N VAL A 46 -3.97 -8.36 4.11
CA VAL A 46 -3.18 -8.89 2.99
C VAL A 46 -2.49 -10.19 3.36
N LEU A 47 -1.90 -10.26 4.56
CA LEU A 47 -1.11 -11.40 5.02
C LEU A 47 -1.93 -12.45 5.78
N LYS A 48 -3.24 -12.23 5.92
CA LYS A 48 -4.20 -13.10 6.62
C LYS A 48 -3.68 -13.50 8.01
N ILE A 49 -3.26 -12.51 8.79
CA ILE A 49 -2.72 -12.72 10.14
C ILE A 49 -3.90 -12.98 11.09
N GLU A 50 -3.96 -14.18 11.65
CA GLU A 50 -5.07 -14.65 12.49
C GLU A 50 -4.56 -15.39 13.75
N GLY A 51 -5.48 -15.70 14.67
CA GLY A 51 -5.22 -16.53 15.85
C GLY A 51 -4.11 -15.99 16.77
N GLU A 52 -3.23 -16.88 17.23
CA GLU A 52 -2.13 -16.53 18.13
C GLU A 52 -1.12 -15.56 17.47
N GLN A 53 -0.91 -15.69 16.16
CA GLN A 53 -0.05 -14.77 15.43
C GLN A 53 -0.63 -13.36 15.45
N PHE A 54 -1.94 -13.22 15.27
CA PHE A 54 -2.61 -11.93 15.34
C PHE A 54 -2.45 -11.26 16.70
N ALA A 55 -2.57 -12.01 17.80
CA ALA A 55 -2.35 -11.47 19.14
C ALA A 55 -0.91 -10.93 19.32
N LYS A 56 0.10 -11.66 18.80
CA LYS A 56 1.51 -11.20 18.82
C LYS A 56 1.72 -9.96 17.96
N PHE A 57 1.14 -9.95 16.76
CA PHE A 57 1.20 -8.82 15.84
C PHE A 57 0.54 -7.57 16.45
N GLU A 58 -0.67 -7.70 16.99
CA GLU A 58 -1.42 -6.61 17.63
C GLU A 58 -0.65 -6.05 18.84
N ALA A 59 -0.10 -6.92 19.69
CA ALA A 59 0.70 -6.49 20.83
C ALA A 59 1.95 -5.69 20.39
N ALA A 60 2.63 -6.13 19.32
CA ALA A 60 3.77 -5.41 18.76
C ALA A 60 3.36 -4.04 18.18
N VAL A 61 2.22 -3.96 17.48
CA VAL A 61 1.68 -2.69 16.96
C VAL A 61 1.33 -1.72 18.11
N LYS A 62 0.69 -2.21 19.18
CA LYS A 62 0.39 -1.40 20.38
C LYS A 62 1.66 -0.90 21.07
N ALA A 63 2.67 -1.76 21.23
CA ALA A 63 3.97 -1.37 21.78
C ALA A 63 4.66 -0.29 20.93
N ARG A 64 4.68 -0.47 19.61
CA ARG A 64 5.20 0.51 18.64
C ARG A 64 4.47 1.84 18.75
N ASN A 65 3.14 1.85 18.82
CA ASN A 65 2.35 3.07 18.93
C ASN A 65 2.68 3.81 20.24
N LYS A 66 2.72 3.11 21.37
CA LYS A 66 3.11 3.72 22.66
C LYS A 66 4.46 4.42 22.60
N VAL A 67 5.47 3.82 21.95
CA VAL A 67 6.81 4.43 21.81
C VAL A 67 6.77 5.64 20.89
N VAL A 68 6.10 5.54 19.74
CA VAL A 68 6.01 6.63 18.76
C VAL A 68 5.21 7.81 19.33
N ASP A 69 4.09 7.54 19.99
CA ASP A 69 3.26 8.56 20.64
C ASP A 69 4.03 9.24 21.78
N GLY A 70 4.83 8.47 22.54
CA GLY A 70 5.73 9.01 23.55
C GLY A 70 6.80 9.95 22.98
N PHE A 71 7.36 9.63 21.82
CA PHE A 71 8.26 10.54 21.11
C PHE A 71 7.51 11.78 20.59
N ASP A 72 6.34 11.60 20.00
CA ASP A 72 5.54 12.69 19.42
C ASP A 72 5.00 13.65 20.50
N ALA A 73 4.86 13.20 21.76
CA ALA A 73 4.53 14.02 22.92
C ALA A 73 5.76 14.71 23.59
N SER A 74 6.98 14.40 23.15
CA SER A 74 8.21 14.87 23.80
C SER A 74 8.56 16.33 23.45
N GLU A 75 9.40 16.96 24.27
CA GLU A 75 9.98 18.29 23.98
C GLU A 75 10.76 18.32 22.66
N LYS A 76 11.33 17.18 22.24
CA LYS A 76 12.00 17.07 20.93
C LYS A 76 11.02 17.23 19.78
N ALA A 77 9.84 16.62 19.88
CA ALA A 77 8.81 16.74 18.85
C ALA A 77 8.22 18.15 18.79
N LYS A 78 8.02 18.80 19.94
CA LYS A 78 7.63 20.22 20.01
C LYS A 78 8.66 21.12 19.33
N LYS A 79 9.95 20.96 19.68
CA LYS A 79 11.05 21.69 19.04
C LYS A 79 11.11 21.48 17.53
N MET A 80 10.87 20.26 17.04
CA MET A 80 10.78 20.04 15.59
C MET A 80 9.64 20.84 14.93
N ALA A 81 8.47 20.92 15.58
CA ALA A 81 7.35 21.69 15.06
C ALA A 81 7.69 23.19 14.97
N GLU A 82 8.24 23.76 16.05
CA GLU A 82 8.69 25.16 16.10
C GLU A 82 9.72 25.48 15.01
N LEU A 83 10.73 24.61 14.84
CA LEU A 83 11.75 24.79 13.80
C LEU A 83 11.15 24.71 12.40
N ARG A 84 10.16 23.85 12.15
CA ARG A 84 9.46 23.77 10.85
C ARG A 84 8.65 25.02 10.56
N GLU A 85 7.97 25.59 11.57
CA GLU A 85 7.24 26.85 11.43
C GLU A 85 8.20 28.01 11.13
N ALA A 86 9.30 28.12 11.88
CA ALA A 86 10.34 29.11 11.65
C ALA A 86 10.94 28.96 10.23
N ARG A 87 11.14 27.73 9.77
CA ARG A 87 11.66 27.46 8.42
C ARG A 87 10.66 27.89 7.34
N ALA A 88 9.37 27.66 7.56
CA ALA A 88 8.33 28.11 6.64
C ALA A 88 8.26 29.64 6.58
N ALA A 89 8.45 30.33 7.70
CA ALA A 89 8.55 31.80 7.74
C ALA A 89 9.79 32.32 6.99
N ALA A 90 10.97 31.74 7.23
CA ALA A 90 12.20 32.07 6.51
C ALA A 90 12.05 31.86 5.00
N LYS A 91 11.40 30.76 4.58
CA LYS A 91 11.08 30.50 3.17
C LYS A 91 10.18 31.59 2.58
N LYS A 92 9.15 32.04 3.29
CA LYS A 92 8.27 33.14 2.83
C LYS A 92 9.02 34.47 2.71
N ALA A 93 10.03 34.69 3.56
CA ALA A 93 10.90 35.86 3.52
C ALA A 93 12.04 35.76 2.50
N ASN A 94 12.19 34.62 1.79
CA ASN A 94 13.35 34.31 0.94
C ASN A 94 14.69 34.39 1.70
N ASP A 95 14.71 34.06 2.99
CA ASP A 95 15.93 34.04 3.80
C ASP A 95 16.61 32.67 3.72
N GLU A 96 17.49 32.51 2.74
CA GLU A 96 18.22 31.26 2.50
C GLU A 96 19.19 30.91 3.63
N ALA A 97 19.84 31.91 4.23
CA ALA A 97 20.78 31.71 5.31
C ALA A 97 20.05 31.12 6.54
N LYS A 98 18.90 31.68 6.89
CA LYS A 98 18.09 31.18 8.00
C LYS A 98 17.50 29.80 7.73
N MET A 99 17.07 29.52 6.51
CA MET A 99 16.61 28.17 6.14
C MET A 99 17.71 27.13 6.34
N LYS A 100 18.95 27.42 5.93
CA LYS A 100 20.08 26.50 6.10
C LYS A 100 20.43 26.25 7.57
N GLU A 101 20.39 27.29 8.40
CA GLU A 101 20.60 27.17 9.85
C GLU A 101 19.54 26.28 10.50
N LEU A 102 18.26 26.50 10.16
CA LEU A 102 17.14 25.72 10.69
C LEU A 102 17.18 24.26 10.20
N ASP A 103 17.59 24.03 8.95
CA ASP A 103 17.78 22.69 8.40
C ASP A 103 18.86 21.91 9.16
N ALA A 104 19.97 22.54 9.53
CA ALA A 104 21.02 21.92 10.34
C ALA A 104 20.54 21.54 11.75
N GLN A 105 19.58 22.28 12.32
CA GLN A 105 18.96 21.95 13.61
C GLN A 105 17.88 20.86 13.50
N LEU A 106 17.13 20.85 12.39
CA LEU A 106 16.10 19.84 12.13
C LEU A 106 16.68 18.47 11.81
N GLU A 107 17.80 18.41 11.09
CA GLU A 107 18.40 17.17 10.64
C GLU A 107 18.63 16.13 11.75
N PRO A 108 19.30 16.44 12.89
CA PRO A 108 19.51 15.45 13.95
C PRO A 108 18.19 14.98 14.59
N LEU A 109 17.20 15.88 14.75
CA LEU A 109 15.89 15.52 15.29
C LEU A 109 15.11 14.61 14.34
N HIS A 110 15.20 14.87 13.03
CA HIS A 110 14.64 13.99 12.01
C HIS A 110 15.32 12.62 12.01
N LYS A 111 16.65 12.56 12.10
CA LYS A 111 17.40 11.30 12.19
C LYS A 111 16.96 10.47 13.40
N GLU A 112 16.79 11.11 14.56
CA GLU A 112 16.33 10.42 15.77
C GLU A 112 14.88 9.93 15.63
N SER A 113 13.97 10.79 15.19
CA SER A 113 12.57 10.42 14.93
C SER A 113 12.47 9.25 13.94
N TRP A 114 13.26 9.30 12.87
CA TRP A 114 13.33 8.25 11.86
C TRP A 114 13.87 6.94 12.43
N ALA A 115 14.97 6.99 13.19
CA ALA A 115 15.57 5.80 13.81
C ALA A 115 14.58 5.09 14.74
N ILE A 116 13.81 5.84 15.55
CA ILE A 116 12.76 5.29 16.40
C ILE A 116 11.70 4.59 15.54
N ARG A 117 11.19 5.26 14.51
CA ARG A 117 10.13 4.71 13.66
C ARG A 117 10.60 3.47 12.89
N VAL A 118 11.83 3.46 12.38
CA VAL A 118 12.48 2.29 11.75
C VAL A 118 12.58 1.14 12.74
N ALA A 119 13.17 1.36 13.91
CA ALA A 119 13.35 0.31 14.92
C ALA A 119 12.01 -0.29 15.35
N GLN A 120 11.01 0.55 15.65
CA GLN A 120 9.72 0.06 16.09
C GLN A 120 8.95 -0.67 14.98
N ARG A 121 9.05 -0.21 13.72
CA ARG A 121 8.44 -0.91 12.59
C ARG A 121 9.10 -2.28 12.34
N ALA A 122 10.42 -2.38 12.49
CA ALA A 122 11.12 -3.66 12.42
C ALA A 122 10.63 -4.66 13.48
N THR A 123 10.29 -4.21 14.71
CA THR A 123 9.73 -5.09 15.74
C THR A 123 8.38 -5.69 15.34
N VAL A 124 7.53 -4.92 14.65
CA VAL A 124 6.25 -5.44 14.13
C VAL A 124 6.51 -6.50 13.06
N PHE A 125 7.43 -6.23 12.12
CA PHE A 125 7.77 -7.19 11.07
C PHE A 125 8.41 -8.49 11.58
N ALA A 126 9.08 -8.46 12.73
CA ALA A 126 9.62 -9.65 13.36
C ALA A 126 8.54 -10.65 13.81
N THR A 127 7.26 -10.24 13.89
CA THR A 127 6.13 -11.14 14.17
C THR A 127 5.62 -11.92 12.94
N LEU A 128 6.12 -11.58 11.76
CA LEU A 128 5.74 -12.20 10.49
C LEU A 128 6.67 -13.37 10.15
N THR A 129 6.13 -14.37 9.47
CA THR A 129 6.94 -15.43 8.86
C THR A 129 7.71 -14.89 7.64
N PRO A 130 8.83 -15.51 7.22
CA PRO A 130 9.55 -15.08 6.02
C PRO A 130 8.68 -15.03 4.75
N ALA A 131 7.74 -15.98 4.60
CA ALA A 131 6.80 -15.99 3.48
C ALA A 131 5.86 -14.78 3.51
N GLN A 132 5.33 -14.42 4.68
CA GLN A 132 4.49 -13.22 4.85
C GLN A 132 5.29 -11.94 4.63
N GLN A 133 6.55 -11.88 5.08
CA GLN A 133 7.44 -10.75 4.82
C GLN A 133 7.65 -10.56 3.32
N GLN A 134 7.97 -11.63 2.58
CA GLN A 134 8.10 -11.59 1.12
C GLN A 134 6.80 -11.15 0.44
N GLN A 135 5.65 -11.69 0.86
CA GLN A 135 4.34 -11.31 0.35
C GLN A 135 4.05 -9.82 0.60
N TRP A 136 4.45 -9.27 1.75
CA TRP A 136 4.31 -7.86 2.04
C TRP A 136 5.20 -6.98 1.14
N VAL A 137 6.44 -7.40 0.90
CA VAL A 137 7.34 -6.72 -0.05
C VAL A 137 6.74 -6.68 -1.45
N ALA A 138 6.19 -7.81 -1.92
CA ALA A 138 5.49 -7.90 -3.20
C ALA A 138 4.27 -6.97 -3.26
N TYR A 139 3.48 -6.93 -2.19
CA TYR A 139 2.34 -6.05 -2.05
C TYR A 139 2.73 -4.56 -2.16
N ILE A 140 3.74 -4.14 -1.40
CA ILE A 140 4.22 -2.75 -1.42
C ILE A 140 4.82 -2.37 -2.77
N LEU A 141 5.58 -3.28 -3.39
CA LEU A 141 6.10 -3.08 -4.74
C LEU A 141 4.96 -2.84 -5.73
N ASN A 142 3.92 -3.68 -5.69
CA ASN A 142 2.74 -3.52 -6.53
C ASN A 142 2.05 -2.18 -6.29
N GLN A 143 1.79 -1.79 -5.04
CA GLN A 143 1.20 -0.48 -4.70
C GLN A 143 2.03 0.70 -5.22
N LYS A 144 3.36 0.65 -5.07
CA LYS A 144 4.26 1.68 -5.61
C LYS A 144 4.19 1.73 -7.13
N VAL A 145 4.14 0.58 -7.81
CA VAL A 145 4.04 0.50 -9.27
C VAL A 145 2.69 1.04 -9.74
N THR A 146 1.58 0.52 -9.25
CA THR A 146 0.21 0.89 -9.66
C THR A 146 -0.09 2.37 -9.43
N LYS A 147 0.35 2.94 -8.31
CA LYS A 147 0.23 4.39 -8.04
C LYS A 147 0.94 5.25 -9.10
N GLY A 148 2.08 4.79 -9.62
CA GLY A 148 2.81 5.50 -10.67
C GLY A 148 2.26 5.28 -12.08
N THR A 149 1.49 4.21 -12.27
CA THR A 149 0.94 3.80 -13.56
C THR A 149 -0.56 4.02 -13.68
N THR A 150 -1.21 4.64 -12.68
CA THR A 150 -2.66 4.91 -12.70
C THR A 150 -3.11 5.66 -13.95
N LYS A 151 -2.28 6.58 -14.45
CA LYS A 151 -2.57 7.38 -15.66
C LYS A 151 -2.27 6.64 -16.97
N TRP A 152 -1.94 5.35 -16.93
CA TRP A 152 -1.63 4.56 -18.12
C TRP A 152 -2.87 3.87 -18.70
N GLY A 153 -4.00 3.92 -17.99
CA GLY A 153 -5.26 3.34 -18.46
C GLY A 153 -5.19 1.83 -18.61
N MET A 154 -4.46 1.15 -17.71
CA MET A 154 -4.37 -0.31 -17.72
C MET A 154 -5.71 -0.95 -17.35
N ASP A 155 -6.10 -1.98 -18.08
CA ASP A 155 -7.25 -2.81 -17.73
C ASP A 155 -6.93 -3.82 -16.61
N GLU A 156 -7.93 -4.58 -16.16
CA GLU A 156 -7.78 -5.57 -15.09
C GLU A 156 -6.78 -6.69 -15.43
N ALA A 157 -6.75 -7.13 -16.69
CA ALA A 157 -5.82 -8.18 -17.13
C ALA A 157 -4.37 -7.68 -17.13
N GLN A 158 -4.15 -6.44 -17.54
CA GLN A 158 -2.86 -5.76 -17.49
C GLN A 158 -2.42 -5.51 -16.04
N LEU A 159 -3.32 -5.08 -15.17
CA LEU A 159 -3.07 -4.93 -13.73
C LEU A 159 -2.68 -6.26 -13.08
N ALA A 160 -3.36 -7.36 -13.43
CA ALA A 160 -3.00 -8.69 -12.96
C ALA A 160 -1.61 -9.13 -13.44
N LYS A 161 -1.27 -8.90 -14.71
CA LYS A 161 0.09 -9.17 -15.24
C LYS A 161 1.16 -8.33 -14.52
N ALA A 162 0.88 -7.05 -14.27
CA ALA A 162 1.79 -6.17 -13.54
C ALA A 162 1.98 -6.64 -12.09
N LYS A 163 0.92 -7.12 -11.43
CA LYS A 163 1.01 -7.73 -10.10
C LYS A 163 1.89 -8.98 -10.12
N THR A 164 1.70 -9.91 -11.06
CA THR A 164 2.55 -11.10 -11.20
C THR A 164 4.02 -10.74 -11.40
N LEU A 165 4.30 -9.71 -12.19
CA LEU A 165 5.65 -9.19 -12.36
C LEU A 165 6.21 -8.62 -11.04
N CYS A 166 5.41 -7.87 -10.26
CA CYS A 166 5.82 -7.39 -8.95
C CYS A 166 6.11 -8.55 -7.98
N ASP A 167 5.28 -9.59 -7.96
CA ASP A 167 5.50 -10.77 -7.11
C ASP A 167 6.84 -11.45 -7.47
N ALA A 168 7.13 -11.59 -8.77
CA ALA A 168 8.38 -12.18 -9.26
C ALA A 168 9.62 -11.32 -8.95
N GLU A 169 9.55 -10.00 -9.15
CA GLU A 169 10.66 -9.09 -8.83
C GLU A 169 10.90 -8.96 -7.32
N ALA A 170 9.83 -8.93 -6.53
CA ALA A 170 9.93 -8.93 -5.08
C ALA A 170 10.65 -10.19 -4.56
N ALA A 171 10.38 -11.36 -5.14
CA ALA A 171 11.06 -12.60 -4.79
C ALA A 171 12.58 -12.56 -5.03
N LYS A 172 13.05 -11.81 -6.04
CA LYS A 172 14.48 -11.68 -6.35
C LYS A 172 15.22 -10.76 -5.38
N VAL A 173 14.54 -9.73 -4.87
CA VAL A 173 15.15 -8.71 -4.01
C VAL A 173 14.91 -8.98 -2.52
N PHE A 174 13.95 -9.82 -2.19
CA PHE A 174 13.65 -10.19 -0.81
C PHE A 174 14.84 -10.89 -0.16
N LYS A 175 15.16 -10.44 1.05
CA LYS A 175 16.12 -11.06 1.97
C LYS A 175 15.42 -11.20 3.32
N ALA A 176 15.78 -12.23 4.08
CA ALA A 176 15.13 -12.54 5.36
C ALA A 176 15.19 -11.39 6.39
N ASP A 177 16.18 -10.51 6.28
CA ASP A 177 16.40 -9.34 7.13
C ASP A 177 15.99 -8.00 6.48
N LEU A 178 15.43 -8.02 5.26
CA LEU A 178 15.13 -6.81 4.51
C LEU A 178 14.19 -5.88 5.28
N LEU A 179 13.13 -6.40 5.88
CA LEU A 179 12.17 -5.58 6.63
C LEU A 179 12.69 -5.14 8.01
N GLN A 180 13.81 -5.69 8.48
CA GLN A 180 14.46 -5.24 9.70
C GLN A 180 15.43 -4.08 9.42
N THR A 181 16.13 -4.15 8.29
CA THR A 181 17.13 -3.16 7.86
C THR A 181 16.53 -2.01 7.05
N ASP A 182 15.45 -2.28 6.32
CA ASP A 182 14.71 -1.32 5.48
C ASP A 182 13.18 -1.54 5.62
N PRO A 183 12.61 -1.25 6.81
CA PRO A 183 11.18 -1.46 7.06
C PRO A 183 10.25 -0.59 6.20
N TYR A 184 10.78 0.48 5.59
CA TYR A 184 10.05 1.37 4.69
C TYR A 184 10.27 1.05 3.21
N LEU A 185 11.07 0.03 2.91
CA LEU A 185 11.32 -0.48 1.57
C LEU A 185 11.76 0.62 0.60
N VAL A 186 12.71 1.45 1.07
CA VAL A 186 13.37 2.50 0.26
C VAL A 186 14.22 1.85 -0.84
N SER A 187 14.84 0.70 -0.55
CA SER A 187 15.63 -0.08 -1.50
C SER A 187 14.84 -0.54 -2.73
N LEU A 188 13.50 -0.56 -2.66
CA LEU A 188 12.66 -0.92 -3.80
C LEU A 188 12.56 0.16 -4.89
N ASP A 189 13.05 1.39 -4.67
CA ASP A 189 12.81 2.48 -5.61
C ASP A 189 13.38 2.21 -7.01
N GLU A 190 14.53 1.55 -7.11
CA GLU A 190 15.09 1.14 -8.39
C GLU A 190 14.31 -0.04 -9.00
N VAL A 191 13.87 -0.98 -8.17
CA VAL A 191 13.00 -2.10 -8.59
C VAL A 191 11.69 -1.58 -9.18
N VAL A 192 11.08 -0.58 -8.55
CA VAL A 192 9.86 0.09 -9.02
C VAL A 192 10.09 0.70 -10.41
N LYS A 193 11.23 1.37 -10.65
CA LYS A 193 11.56 1.91 -11.97
C LYS A 193 11.67 0.80 -13.02
N ASN A 194 12.41 -0.26 -12.69
CA ASN A 194 12.60 -1.39 -13.60
C ASN A 194 11.29 -2.07 -13.94
N VAL A 195 10.46 -2.37 -12.95
CA VAL A 195 9.12 -2.95 -13.15
C VAL A 195 8.28 -2.06 -14.05
N ARG A 196 8.25 -0.73 -13.82
CA ARG A 196 7.49 0.20 -14.66
C ARG A 196 7.99 0.22 -16.11
N THR A 197 9.30 0.18 -16.32
CA THR A 197 9.90 0.07 -17.66
C THR A 197 9.42 -1.20 -18.35
N THR A 198 9.45 -2.34 -17.66
CA THR A 198 8.94 -3.61 -18.19
C THR A 198 7.45 -3.54 -18.48
N VAL A 199 6.61 -3.03 -17.57
CA VAL A 199 5.16 -2.86 -17.80
C VAL A 199 4.92 -2.04 -19.07
N ARG A 200 5.60 -0.91 -19.25
CA ARG A 200 5.47 -0.06 -20.45
C ARG A 200 5.84 -0.82 -21.71
N GLY A 201 6.95 -1.57 -21.68
CA GLY A 201 7.49 -2.29 -22.84
C GLY A 201 6.74 -3.57 -23.20
N THR A 202 6.17 -4.29 -22.23
CA THR A 202 5.69 -5.67 -22.45
C THR A 202 4.22 -5.90 -22.08
N ILE A 203 3.60 -5.04 -21.27
CA ILE A 203 2.22 -5.22 -20.81
C ILE A 203 1.26 -4.26 -21.49
N LEU A 204 1.67 -3.01 -21.71
CA LEU A 204 0.85 -2.01 -22.40
C LEU A 204 0.64 -2.38 -23.87
N THR A 205 -0.44 -1.88 -24.45
CA THR A 205 -0.64 -1.91 -25.92
C THR A 205 0.20 -0.83 -26.60
N ASP A 206 0.34 -0.92 -27.93
CA ASP A 206 1.03 0.11 -28.72
C ASP A 206 0.31 1.46 -28.62
N GLU A 207 -1.02 1.46 -28.59
CA GLU A 207 -1.84 2.66 -28.47
C GLU A 207 -1.61 3.33 -27.11
N GLN A 208 -1.62 2.56 -26.02
CA GLN A 208 -1.33 3.07 -24.68
C GLN A 208 0.09 3.64 -24.59
N ARG A 209 1.09 2.94 -25.16
CA ARG A 209 2.48 3.44 -25.22
C ARG A 209 2.56 4.77 -25.95
N LYS A 210 1.95 4.86 -27.14
CA LYS A 210 1.94 6.08 -27.96
C LYS A 210 1.35 7.28 -27.21
N VAL A 211 0.21 7.09 -26.53
CA VAL A 211 -0.41 8.15 -25.70
C VAL A 211 0.53 8.62 -24.59
N LEU A 212 1.27 7.70 -23.97
CA LEU A 212 2.24 8.04 -22.93
C LEU A 212 3.46 8.80 -23.50
N ASP A 213 3.97 8.39 -24.66
CA ASP A 213 5.08 9.05 -25.34
C ASP A 213 4.72 10.49 -25.73
N GLU A 214 3.54 10.70 -26.32
CA GLU A 214 3.02 12.02 -26.68
C GLU A 214 2.87 12.92 -25.44
N ARG A 215 2.34 12.38 -24.34
CA ARG A 215 2.23 13.12 -23.07
C ARG A 215 3.58 13.48 -22.49
N ASP A 216 4.54 12.55 -22.52
CA ASP A 216 5.88 12.78 -21.99
C ASP A 216 6.61 13.84 -22.84
N ALA A 217 6.46 13.80 -24.17
CA ALA A 217 6.97 14.83 -25.08
C ALA A 217 6.36 16.21 -24.81
N ALA A 218 5.03 16.29 -24.62
CA ALA A 218 4.33 17.52 -24.29
C ALA A 218 4.81 18.12 -22.95
N ARG A 219 5.06 17.28 -21.94
CA ARG A 219 5.61 17.73 -20.65
C ARG A 219 7.01 18.32 -20.81
N VAL A 220 7.89 17.66 -21.57
CA VAL A 220 9.25 18.14 -21.84
C VAL A 220 9.21 19.50 -22.55
N ALA A 221 8.33 19.64 -23.55
CA ALA A 221 8.13 20.90 -24.26
C ALA A 221 7.67 22.03 -23.32
N ALA A 222 6.74 21.76 -22.40
CA ALA A 222 6.23 22.74 -21.44
C ALA A 222 7.26 23.18 -20.39
N THR A 223 8.25 22.34 -20.08
CA THR A 223 9.31 22.67 -19.10
C THR A 223 10.50 23.43 -19.70
N LYS A 224 10.55 23.64 -21.02
CA LYS A 224 11.62 24.43 -21.64
C LYS A 224 11.43 25.91 -21.25
N PRO A 225 12.38 26.55 -20.55
CA PRO A 225 12.23 27.93 -20.12
C PRO A 225 12.05 28.83 -21.36
N ALA A 226 11.00 29.65 -21.36
CA ALA A 226 10.82 30.67 -22.39
C ALA A 226 12.09 31.53 -22.43
N THR A 227 12.79 31.50 -23.57
CA THR A 227 13.95 32.35 -23.80
C THR A 227 13.50 33.80 -23.57
N LYS A 228 13.98 34.41 -22.47
CA LYS A 228 13.69 35.81 -22.16
C LYS A 228 14.10 36.63 -23.39
N PRO A 229 13.21 37.45 -23.99
CA PRO A 229 13.63 38.30 -25.10
C PRO A 229 14.78 39.18 -24.64
N ALA A 230 15.87 39.18 -25.41
CA ALA A 230 17.04 39.99 -25.12
C ALA A 230 16.62 41.45 -25.01
N THR A 231 16.82 42.03 -23.83
CA THR A 231 16.62 43.46 -23.60
C THR A 231 17.53 44.21 -24.57
N GLN A 232 16.95 44.91 -25.54
CA GLN A 232 17.75 45.76 -26.43
C GLN A 232 18.43 46.84 -25.59
N PRO A 233 19.76 47.02 -25.70
CA PRO A 233 20.44 48.14 -25.06
C PRO A 233 19.94 49.45 -25.68
N LYS A 234 19.69 50.44 -24.83
CA LYS A 234 19.39 51.82 -25.21
C LYS A 234 20.63 52.55 -25.67
#